data_AF-A0A0F3RB24-F1
#
_entry.id   AF-A0A0F3RB24-F1
#
_cell.length_a   1.000
_cell.length_b   1.000
_cell.length_c   1.000
_cell.angle_alpha   90.00
_cell.angle_beta   90.00
_cell.angle_gamma   90.00
#
_symmetry.space_group_name_H-M   'P 1'
#
loop_
_entity.id
_entity.type
_entity.pdbx_description
1 polymer ?
#
loop_
_entity_poly.entity_id
_entity_poly.type
_entity_poly.pdbx_seq_one_letter_code
_entity_poly.pdbx_strand_id
1 'polypeptide(L)'
;MECKRLFLYAKGKLKANKHDIKLSNIDVHEARDKLKLTQQQFATTFGVSVATLRNWEQGRRLPTGAAKLLLKIIEKEPNVVKRVLRG
;
A
#
# COMPACT_ATOMS: atom_id res chain seq x y z
N MET A 1 -24.21 -25.79 -1.84
CA MET A 1 -24.50 -24.36 -1.57
C MET A 1 -23.32 -23.43 -1.87
N GLU A 2 -22.07 -23.90 -1.80
CA GLU A 2 -20.86 -23.09 -2.03
C GLU A 2 -20.53 -22.81 -3.52
N CYS A 3 -20.67 -23.80 -4.41
CA CYS A 3 -20.34 -23.63 -5.83
C CYS A 3 -21.19 -22.57 -6.56
N LYS A 4 -22.44 -22.36 -6.12
CA LYS A 4 -23.35 -21.38 -6.74
C LYS A 4 -22.87 -19.94 -6.48
N ARG A 5 -22.24 -19.68 -5.33
CA ARG A 5 -21.65 -18.38 -4.99
C ARG A 5 -20.42 -18.06 -5.84
N LEU A 6 -19.50 -19.01 -6.00
CA LEU A 6 -18.32 -18.85 -6.86
C LEU A 6 -18.70 -18.58 -8.33
N PHE A 7 -19.70 -19.30 -8.84
CA PHE A 7 -20.22 -19.09 -10.20
C PHE A 7 -20.84 -17.69 -10.39
N LEU A 8 -21.56 -17.19 -9.39
CA LEU A 8 -22.15 -15.84 -9.43
C LEU A 8 -21.09 -14.74 -9.32
N TYR A 9 -19.99 -14.98 -8.60
CA TYR A 9 -18.83 -14.09 -8.55
C TYR A 9 -18.12 -14.01 -9.90
N ALA A 10 -17.84 -15.16 -10.53
CA ALA A 10 -17.20 -15.21 -11.85
C ALA A 10 -18.04 -14.52 -12.95
N LYS A 11 -19.38 -14.60 -12.86
CA LYS A 11 -20.30 -13.90 -13.77
C LYS A 11 -20.52 -12.42 -13.45
N GLY A 12 -19.80 -11.84 -12.49
CA GLY A 12 -19.93 -10.43 -12.10
C GLY A 12 -21.27 -10.08 -11.43
N LYS A 13 -22.05 -11.08 -11.02
CA LYS A 13 -23.36 -10.91 -10.35
C LYS A 13 -23.25 -10.77 -8.82
N LEU A 14 -22.05 -10.98 -8.28
CA LEU A 14 -21.69 -10.69 -6.88
C LEU A 14 -20.66 -9.56 -6.87
N LYS A 15 -21.02 -8.42 -6.28
CA LYS A 15 -20.08 -7.32 -6.02
C LYS A 15 -19.29 -7.63 -4.76
N ALA A 16 -17.97 -7.66 -4.84
CA ALA A 16 -17.12 -7.66 -3.65
C ALA A 16 -17.32 -6.34 -2.89
N ASN A 17 -17.51 -6.42 -1.58
CA ASN A 17 -17.46 -5.24 -0.72
C ASN A 17 -16.04 -4.69 -0.74
N LYS A 18 -15.81 -3.63 -1.49
CA LYS A 18 -14.54 -2.90 -1.47
C LYS A 18 -14.60 -1.94 -0.28
N HIS A 19 -13.78 -2.18 0.73
CA HIS A 19 -13.52 -1.17 1.76
C HIS A 19 -12.71 -0.06 1.11
N ASP A 20 -13.40 0.97 0.63
CA ASP A 20 -12.77 2.15 0.04
C ASP A 20 -12.34 3.07 1.18
N ILE A 21 -11.14 2.85 1.69
CA ILE A 21 -10.57 3.70 2.74
C ILE A 21 -10.20 5.03 2.09
N LYS A 22 -11.04 6.05 2.29
CA LYS A 22 -10.77 7.45 1.91
C LYS A 22 -9.63 8.03 2.76
N LEU A 23 -8.42 7.59 2.47
CA LEU A 23 -7.20 8.21 2.99
C LEU A 23 -6.91 9.48 2.17
N SER A 24 -6.57 10.57 2.85
CA SER A 24 -6.12 11.83 2.24
C SER A 24 -4.91 11.62 1.33
N ASN A 25 -4.45 12.68 0.66
CA ASN A 25 -3.19 12.63 -0.09
C ASN A 25 -2.07 12.20 0.88
N ILE A 26 -1.33 11.14 0.52
CA ILE A 26 -0.24 10.61 1.32
C ILE A 26 1.05 11.03 0.65
N ASP A 27 1.92 11.69 1.41
CA ASP A 27 3.27 11.99 0.97
C ASP A 27 4.13 10.72 1.13
N VAL A 28 4.38 10.05 0.01
CA VAL A 28 5.17 8.81 -0.04
C VAL A 28 6.65 9.10 0.26
N HIS A 29 7.14 10.28 -0.11
CA HIS A 29 8.51 10.69 0.15
C HIS A 29 8.72 10.89 1.65
N GLU A 30 7.81 11.60 2.32
CA GLU A 30 7.84 11.80 3.77
C GLU A 30 7.76 10.46 4.52
N ALA A 31 6.89 9.55 4.08
CA ALA A 31 6.78 8.22 4.67
C ALA A 31 8.10 7.44 4.58
N ARG A 32 8.79 7.47 3.43
CA ARG A 32 10.11 6.85 3.28
C ARG A 32 11.16 7.52 4.17
N ASP A 33 11.19 8.85 4.20
CA ASP A 33 12.18 9.61 4.97
C ASP A 33 12.04 9.39 6.48
N LYS A 34 10.80 9.24 6.98
CA LYS A 34 10.55 8.85 8.38
C LYS A 34 11.21 7.52 8.75
N LEU A 35 11.35 6.60 7.79
CA LEU A 35 12.06 5.33 7.97
C LEU A 35 13.58 5.45 7.77
N LYS A 36 14.08 6.58 7.24
CA LYS A 36 15.49 6.82 6.88
C LYS A 36 16.04 5.80 5.88
N LEU A 37 15.21 5.42 4.91
CA LEU A 37 15.58 4.47 3.86
C LEU A 37 15.82 5.19 2.52
N THR A 38 16.78 4.69 1.75
CA THR A 38 16.89 5.07 0.33
C THR A 38 15.71 4.51 -0.46
N GLN A 39 15.46 5.04 -1.67
CA GLN A 39 14.43 4.50 -2.56
C GLN A 39 14.60 3.00 -2.81
N GLN A 40 15.85 2.54 -2.98
CA GLN A 40 16.14 1.15 -3.24
C GLN A 40 15.89 0.27 -2.02
N GLN A 41 16.31 0.72 -0.82
CA GLN A 41 16.02 0.01 0.41
C GLN A 41 14.51 -0.09 0.66
N PHE A 42 13.78 1.02 0.54
CA PHE A 42 12.33 1.05 0.71
C PHE A 42 11.62 0.10 -0.27
N ALA A 43 11.99 0.18 -1.56
CA ALA A 43 11.43 -0.66 -2.60
C ALA A 43 11.60 -2.16 -2.28
N THR A 44 12.82 -2.56 -1.92
CA THR A 44 13.12 -3.94 -1.53
C THR A 44 12.35 -4.35 -0.27
N THR A 45 12.34 -3.51 0.77
CA THR A 45 11.67 -3.81 2.05
C THR A 45 10.16 -4.05 1.88
N PHE A 46 9.50 -3.28 1.02
CA PHE A 46 8.05 -3.33 0.86
C PHE A 46 7.59 -4.06 -0.41
N GLY A 47 8.51 -4.72 -1.12
CA GLY A 47 8.18 -5.56 -2.28
C GLY A 47 7.62 -4.80 -3.47
N VAL A 48 8.08 -3.57 -3.71
CA VAL A 48 7.71 -2.75 -4.87
C VAL A 48 8.93 -2.45 -5.72
N SER A 49 8.74 -2.16 -7.01
CA SER A 49 9.86 -1.71 -7.83
C SER A 49 10.26 -0.27 -7.49
N VAL A 50 11.54 0.07 -7.66
CA VAL A 50 12.02 1.47 -7.51
C VAL A 50 11.28 2.41 -8.47
N ALA A 51 10.95 1.93 -9.68
CA ALA A 51 10.16 2.69 -10.64
C ALA A 51 8.73 2.98 -10.14
N THR A 52 8.09 2.01 -9.48
CA THR A 52 6.78 2.21 -8.85
C THR A 52 6.86 3.24 -7.74
N LEU A 53 7.85 3.13 -6.84
CA LEU A 53 8.07 4.09 -5.76
C LEU A 53 8.30 5.51 -6.31
N ARG A 54 9.15 5.66 -7.32
CA ARG A 54 9.41 6.97 -7.98
C ARG A 54 8.14 7.56 -8.61
N ASN A 55 7.33 6.73 -9.27
CA ASN A 55 6.06 7.19 -9.84
C ASN A 55 5.11 7.71 -8.74
N TRP A 56 5.14 7.10 -7.55
CA TRP A 56 4.37 7.56 -6.40
C TRP A 56 4.90 8.86 -5.81
N GLU A 57 6.20 8.93 -5.53
CA GLU A 57 6.84 10.13 -4.95
C GLU A 57 6.73 11.35 -5.88
N GLN A 58 6.74 11.14 -7.20
CA GLN A 58 6.55 12.21 -8.20
C GLN A 58 5.07 12.52 -8.48
N GLY A 59 4.12 11.82 -7.87
CA GLY A 59 2.69 12.00 -8.12
C GLY A 59 2.20 11.55 -9.49
N ARG A 60 3.03 10.89 -10.32
CA ARG A 60 2.62 10.34 -11.63
C ARG A 60 1.60 9.22 -11.49
N ARG A 61 1.65 8.49 -10.37
CA ARG A 61 0.65 7.48 -9.96
C ARG A 61 0.40 7.60 -8.47
N LEU A 62 -0.79 7.20 -8.02
CA LEU A 62 -1.10 7.14 -6.60
C LEU A 62 -1.05 5.69 -6.09
N PRO A 63 -0.59 5.45 -4.86
CA PRO A 63 -0.70 4.15 -4.22
C PRO A 63 -2.18 3.81 -3.97
N THR A 64 -2.54 2.55 -4.16
CA THR A 64 -3.92 2.06 -4.02
C THR A 64 -4.00 0.88 -3.06
N GLY A 65 -5.21 0.60 -2.55
CA GLY A 65 -5.47 -0.56 -1.69
C GLY A 65 -4.54 -0.63 -0.46
N ALA A 66 -3.94 -1.79 -0.26
CA ALA A 66 -3.07 -2.08 0.89
C ALA A 66 -1.84 -1.16 0.96
N ALA A 67 -1.26 -0.75 -0.18
CA ALA A 67 -0.11 0.14 -0.20
C ALA A 67 -0.46 1.52 0.42
N LYS A 68 -1.67 2.02 0.15
CA LYS A 68 -2.15 3.29 0.70
C LYS A 68 -2.28 3.21 2.23
N LEU A 69 -2.83 2.12 2.75
CA LEU A 69 -2.96 1.90 4.20
C LEU A 69 -1.59 1.77 4.86
N LEU A 70 -0.69 0.97 4.27
CA LEU A 70 0.66 0.77 4.79
C LEU A 70 1.44 2.08 4.88
N LEU A 71 1.39 2.91 3.83
CA LEU A 71 2.03 4.22 3.85
C LEU A 71 1.45 5.13 4.93
N LYS A 72 0.14 5.04 5.21
CA LYS A 72 -0.47 5.78 6.32
C LYS A 72 0.02 5.30 7.69
N ILE A 73 0.19 4.00 7.86
CA ILE A 73 0.77 3.42 9.08
C ILE A 73 2.21 3.91 9.25
N ILE A 74 3.00 3.93 8.18
CA ILE A 74 4.38 4.45 8.22
C ILE A 74 4.40 5.93 8.60
N GLU A 75 3.49 6.73 8.05
CA GLU A 75 3.38 8.17 8.34
C GLU A 75 3.05 8.45 9.82
N LYS A 76 2.15 7.64 10.41
CA LYS A 76 1.65 7.79 11.78
C LYS A 76 2.54 7.12 12.82
N GLU A 77 3.02 5.92 12.54
CA GLU A 77 3.70 5.03 13.48
C GLU A 77 5.05 4.49 12.92
N PRO A 78 5.98 5.37 12.50
CA PRO A 78 7.23 4.92 11.87
C PRO A 78 8.10 4.08 12.80
N ASN A 79 8.01 4.29 14.12
CA ASN A 79 8.78 3.53 15.11
C ASN A 79 8.29 2.09 15.23
N VAL A 80 6.98 1.86 15.12
CA VAL A 80 6.40 0.51 15.08
C VAL A 80 6.93 -0.23 13.86
N VAL A 81 6.88 0.41 12.69
CA VAL A 81 7.39 -0.18 11.45
C VAL A 81 8.88 -0.47 11.56
N LYS A 82 9.70 0.48 12.04
CA LYS A 82 11.14 0.24 12.28
C LYS A 82 11.39 -0.93 13.21
N ARG A 83 10.59 -1.11 14.26
CA ARG A 83 10.71 -2.25 15.17
C ARG A 83 10.40 -3.56 14.46
N VAL A 84 9.32 -3.62 13.68
CA VAL A 84 8.96 -4.79 12.86
C VAL A 84 10.06 -5.13 11.85
N LEU A 85 10.68 -4.12 11.23
CA LEU A 85 11.76 -4.31 10.27
C LEU A 85 13.08 -4.79 10.90
N ARG A 86 13.27 -4.61 12.21
CA ARG A 86 14.50 -5.01 12.90
C ARG A 86 14.51 -6.47 13.32
N GLY A 87 13.35 -7.13 13.38
CA GLY A 87 13.22 -8.56 13.70
C GLY A 87 13.74 -8.92 15.07
#